data_AF-A0AAE3EAC0-F1
#
_entry.id   AF-A0AAE3EAC0-F1
#
_cell.length_a   1.000
_cell.length_b   1.000
_cell.length_c   1.000
_cell.angle_alpha   90.00
_cell.angle_beta   90.00
_cell.angle_gamma   90.00
#
_symmetry.space_group_name_H-M   'P 1'
#
loop_
_entity.id
_entity.type
_entity.pdbx_description
1 polymer ?
#
loop_
_entity_poly.entity_id
_entity_poly.type
_entity_poly.pdbx_seq_one_letter_code
_entity_poly.pdbx_strand_id
1 'polypeptide(L)'
;MADFEFDGLAELMDDLEAVADLSDEVAEEMLRAQADVVINAEKASAAAHGLVDSGQLQASIGIQGTMKRKGLNRYIDVTPKGRRQNGVRNAEVAFIHEYGAPKRGIPAKAWIRQAVETSSEQTTAAAAEVYNQFLNSRNL
;
A
#
# COMPACT_ATOMS: atom_id res chain seq x y z
N MET A 1 16.39 -6.87 -54.73
CA MET A 1 15.69 -7.06 -53.44
C MET A 1 16.33 -6.05 -52.51
N ALA A 2 15.55 -5.12 -51.94
CA ALA A 2 16.09 -4.17 -50.97
C ALA A 2 15.87 -4.78 -49.59
N ASP A 3 16.97 -5.02 -48.86
CA ASP A 3 16.92 -5.39 -47.46
C ASP A 3 16.77 -4.11 -46.64
N PHE A 4 15.67 -4.02 -45.88
CA PHE A 4 15.47 -2.95 -44.90
C PHE A 4 15.88 -3.51 -43.54
N GLU A 5 17.04 -3.10 -43.05
CA GLU A 5 17.46 -3.37 -41.68
C GLU A 5 16.98 -2.22 -40.80
N PHE A 6 16.15 -2.53 -39.79
CA PHE A 6 15.53 -1.54 -38.90
C PHE A 6 16.22 -1.64 -37.53
N ASP A 7 17.26 -0.84 -37.32
CA ASP A 7 18.08 -0.85 -36.09
C ASP A 7 17.27 -0.59 -34.80
N GLY A 8 16.09 0.04 -34.89
CA GLY A 8 15.26 0.36 -33.73
C GLY A 8 14.33 -0.76 -33.23
N LEU A 9 14.24 -1.89 -33.93
CA LEU A 9 13.29 -2.96 -33.57
C LEU A 9 13.80 -3.82 -32.40
N ALA A 10 15.12 -4.02 -32.32
CA ALA A 10 15.75 -4.73 -31.20
C ALA A 10 15.68 -3.90 -29.90
N GLU A 11 16.00 -2.60 -29.99
CA GLU A 11 15.88 -1.66 -28.86
C GLU A 11 14.43 -1.58 -28.35
N LEU A 12 13.45 -1.53 -29.25
CA LEU A 12 12.03 -1.60 -28.91
C LEU A 12 11.64 -2.92 -28.23
N MET A 13 12.19 -4.05 -28.67
CA MET A 13 11.92 -5.35 -28.06
C MET A 13 12.50 -5.44 -26.65
N ASP A 14 13.72 -4.93 -26.45
CA ASP A 14 14.37 -4.86 -25.13
C ASP A 14 13.58 -3.95 -24.16
N ASP A 15 13.08 -2.81 -24.65
CA ASP A 15 12.21 -1.91 -23.88
C ASP A 15 10.88 -2.57 -23.51
N LEU A 16 10.26 -3.30 -24.44
CA LEU A 16 9.03 -4.04 -24.19
C LEU A 16 9.23 -5.20 -23.20
N GLU A 17 10.37 -5.90 -23.25
CA GLU A 17 10.73 -6.92 -22.25
C GLU A 17 10.98 -6.31 -20.87
N ALA A 18 11.65 -5.15 -20.80
CA ALA A 18 11.88 -4.42 -19.56
C ALA A 18 10.59 -3.87 -18.93
N VAL A 19 9.58 -3.52 -19.74
CA VAL A 19 8.23 -3.16 -19.26
C VAL A 19 7.42 -4.40 -18.87
N ALA A 20 7.56 -5.49 -19.62
CA ALA A 20 6.84 -6.73 -19.36
C ALA A 20 7.27 -7.41 -18.05
N ASP A 21 8.53 -7.24 -17.64
CA ASP A 21 9.04 -7.68 -16.34
C ASP A 21 9.32 -6.48 -15.43
N LEU A 22 8.25 -5.89 -14.89
CA LEU A 22 8.34 -4.84 -13.87
C LEU A 22 9.32 -5.29 -12.77
N SER A 23 10.42 -4.56 -12.62
CA SER A 23 11.46 -4.95 -11.65
C SER A 23 10.89 -4.95 -10.22
N ASP A 24 11.54 -5.71 -9.35
CA ASP A 24 11.19 -5.77 -7.92
C ASP A 24 11.25 -4.40 -7.26
N GLU A 25 12.21 -3.58 -7.68
CA GLU A 25 12.44 -2.24 -7.16
C GLU A 25 11.28 -1.30 -7.50
N VAL A 26 10.86 -1.27 -8.77
CA VAL A 26 9.73 -0.43 -9.19
C VAL A 26 8.42 -0.91 -8.55
N ALA A 27 8.22 -2.23 -8.46
CA ALA A 27 7.05 -2.77 -7.77
C ALA A 27 7.02 -2.43 -6.28
N GLU A 28 8.18 -2.46 -5.60
CA GLU A 28 8.28 -2.05 -4.20
C GLU A 28 7.99 -0.55 -4.05
N GLU A 29 8.48 0.30 -4.96
CA GLU A 29 8.22 1.73 -4.96
C GLU A 29 6.72 2.03 -5.15
N MET A 30 6.07 1.38 -6.13
CA MET A 30 4.63 1.47 -6.34
C MET A 30 3.85 1.07 -5.08
N LEU A 31 4.21 -0.07 -4.47
CA LEU A 31 3.57 -0.55 -3.25
C LEU A 31 3.76 0.44 -2.10
N ARG A 32 4.95 1.03 -1.92
CA ARG A 32 5.22 2.03 -0.88
C ARG A 32 4.38 3.29 -1.08
N ALA A 33 4.26 3.79 -2.31
CA ALA A 33 3.39 4.91 -2.63
C ALA A 33 1.92 4.61 -2.27
N GLN A 34 1.44 3.39 -2.56
CA GLN A 34 0.12 2.94 -2.13
C GLN A 34 -0.02 2.91 -0.60
N ALA A 35 0.96 2.37 0.12
CA ALA A 35 0.91 2.32 1.57
C ALA A 35 0.88 3.70 2.20
N ASP A 36 1.60 4.70 1.68
CA ASP A 36 1.58 6.04 2.25
C ASP A 36 0.18 6.66 2.19
N VAL A 37 -0.55 6.44 1.09
CA VAL A 37 -1.96 6.84 0.96
C VAL A 37 -2.82 6.13 2.00
N VAL A 38 -2.72 4.80 2.09
CA VAL A 38 -3.51 3.99 3.04
C VAL A 38 -3.19 4.36 4.49
N ILE A 39 -1.92 4.57 4.85
CA ILE A 39 -1.49 4.98 6.19
C ILE A 39 -2.12 6.32 6.57
N ASN A 40 -2.13 7.29 5.65
CA ASN A 40 -2.74 8.59 5.90
C ASN A 40 -4.26 8.48 6.03
N ALA A 41 -4.91 7.68 5.18
CA ALA A 41 -6.34 7.42 5.25
C ALA A 41 -6.74 6.73 6.56
N GLU A 42 -6.01 5.70 6.98
CA GLU A 42 -6.23 5.02 8.26
C GLU A 42 -6.03 5.99 9.43
N LYS A 43 -4.96 6.80 9.43
CA LYS A 43 -4.74 7.80 10.49
C LYS A 43 -5.87 8.83 10.58
N ALA A 44 -6.37 9.30 9.44
CA ALA A 44 -7.51 10.22 9.39
C ALA A 44 -8.80 9.55 9.88
N SER A 45 -9.04 8.30 9.47
CA SER A 45 -10.20 7.52 9.90
C SER A 45 -10.17 7.23 11.40
N ALA A 46 -9.00 6.87 11.96
CA ALA A 46 -8.81 6.71 13.40
C ALA A 46 -9.21 7.99 14.15
N ALA A 47 -8.81 9.16 13.65
CA ALA A 47 -9.20 10.46 14.21
C ALA A 47 -10.72 10.71 14.12
N ALA A 48 -11.32 10.49 12.95
CA ALA A 48 -12.76 10.68 12.72
C ALA A 48 -13.62 9.77 13.62
N HIS A 49 -13.14 8.58 13.92
CA HIS A 49 -13.81 7.62 14.80
C HIS A 49 -13.47 7.77 16.29
N GLY A 50 -12.71 8.80 16.67
CA GLY A 50 -12.32 9.08 18.05
C GLY A 50 -11.33 8.08 18.64
N LEU A 51 -10.59 7.33 17.82
CA LEU A 51 -9.59 6.35 18.25
C LEU A 51 -8.24 7.00 18.64
N VAL A 52 -8.31 8.15 19.30
CA VAL A 52 -7.18 9.07 19.53
C VAL A 52 -6.82 9.28 21.00
N ASP A 53 -7.48 8.58 21.94
CA ASP A 53 -7.31 8.76 23.41
C ASP A 53 -5.87 9.05 23.86
N SER A 54 -4.93 8.19 23.44
CA SER A 54 -3.50 8.34 23.75
C SER A 54 -2.66 8.68 22.51
N GLY A 55 -3.29 8.78 21.34
CA GLY A 55 -2.61 8.85 20.03
C GLY A 55 -1.80 7.59 19.65
N GLN A 56 -1.59 6.64 20.57
CA GLN A 56 -0.74 5.46 20.37
C GLN A 56 -1.17 4.60 19.18
N LEU A 57 -2.49 4.44 18.96
CA LEU A 57 -2.98 3.67 17.82
C LEU A 57 -2.59 4.37 16.51
N GLN A 58 -3.00 5.63 16.35
CA GLN A 58 -2.76 6.42 15.15
C GLN A 58 -1.25 6.52 14.83
N ALA A 59 -0.42 6.78 15.84
CA ALA A 59 1.03 6.88 15.68
C ALA A 59 1.70 5.55 15.30
N SER A 60 1.05 4.42 15.59
CA SER A 60 1.61 3.10 15.32
C SER A 60 1.33 2.56 13.91
N ILE A 61 0.40 3.16 13.17
CA ILE A 61 0.04 2.74 11.81
C ILE A 61 1.23 2.95 10.87
N GLY A 62 1.65 1.88 10.18
CA GLY A 62 2.68 1.97 9.16
C GLY A 62 2.97 0.64 8.47
N ILE A 63 3.92 0.67 7.54
CA ILE A 63 4.40 -0.53 6.84
C ILE A 63 5.06 -1.48 7.84
N GLN A 64 4.72 -2.77 7.73
CA GLN A 64 5.23 -3.87 8.51
C GLN A 64 6.14 -4.77 7.66
N GLY A 65 7.45 -4.71 7.95
CA GLY A 65 8.46 -5.49 7.23
C GLY A 65 8.77 -4.91 5.85
N THR A 66 9.16 -5.78 4.93
CA THR A 66 9.53 -5.47 3.53
C THR A 66 8.46 -5.97 2.56
N MET A 67 8.61 -5.65 1.27
CA MET A 67 7.81 -6.28 0.21
C MET A 67 7.87 -7.81 0.30
N LYS A 68 6.71 -8.45 0.13
CA LYS A 68 6.52 -9.90 0.16
C LYS A 68 6.00 -10.39 -1.18
N ARG A 69 6.24 -11.68 -1.44
CA ARG A 69 5.76 -12.39 -2.63
C ARG A 69 4.85 -13.55 -2.26
N LYS A 70 3.78 -13.75 -3.03
CA LYS A 70 2.93 -14.94 -2.97
C LYS A 70 2.49 -15.32 -4.38
N GLY A 71 3.19 -16.30 -4.97
CA GLY A 71 3.03 -16.60 -6.39
C GLY A 71 3.47 -15.39 -7.23
N LEU A 72 2.60 -14.95 -8.15
CA LEU A 72 2.82 -13.75 -8.97
C LEU A 72 2.51 -12.44 -8.24
N ASN A 73 1.90 -12.49 -7.06
CA ASN A 73 1.50 -11.29 -6.32
C ASN A 73 2.66 -10.75 -5.48
N ARG A 74 2.80 -9.42 -5.48
CA ARG A 74 3.70 -8.65 -4.63
C ARG A 74 2.86 -7.77 -3.71
N TYR A 75 3.20 -7.68 -2.43
CA TYR A 75 2.42 -6.90 -1.46
C TYR A 75 3.25 -6.43 -0.27
N ILE A 76 2.77 -5.40 0.41
CA ILE A 76 3.26 -4.95 1.72
C ILE A 76 2.09 -4.90 2.70
N ASP A 77 2.37 -5.15 3.96
CA ASP A 77 1.36 -5.07 5.01
C ASP A 77 1.39 -3.67 5.65
N VAL A 78 0.25 -2.99 5.67
CA VAL A 78 0.02 -1.80 6.50
C VAL A 78 -0.72 -2.25 7.75
N THR A 79 -0.14 -2.02 8.92
CA THR A 79 -0.77 -2.42 10.19
C THR A 79 -0.26 -1.58 11.37
N PRO A 80 -1.05 -1.42 12.44
CA PRO A 80 -0.60 -0.82 13.68
C PRO A 80 0.51 -1.65 14.38
N LYS A 81 1.67 -1.03 14.60
CA LYS A 81 2.89 -1.68 15.09
C LYS A 81 3.05 -1.61 16.61
N GLY A 82 3.84 -2.54 17.14
CA GLY A 82 4.29 -2.51 18.54
C GLY A 82 3.22 -2.84 19.59
N ARG A 83 3.59 -2.59 20.84
CA ARG A 83 2.78 -2.84 22.04
C ARG A 83 2.62 -1.56 22.84
N ARG A 84 1.48 -1.46 23.52
CA ARG A 84 1.16 -0.39 24.48
C ARG A 84 1.87 -0.65 25.81
N GLN A 85 1.89 0.36 26.68
CA GLN A 85 2.49 0.27 28.02
C GLN A 85 1.89 -0.89 28.86
N ASN A 86 0.61 -1.20 28.67
CA ASN A 86 -0.06 -2.32 29.33
C ASN A 86 0.16 -3.69 28.65
N GLY A 87 1.09 -3.78 27.68
CA GLY A 87 1.45 -5.02 26.99
C GLY A 87 0.55 -5.41 25.81
N VAL A 88 -0.61 -4.77 25.64
CA VAL A 88 -1.55 -5.05 24.54
C VAL A 88 -0.97 -4.58 23.19
N ARG A 89 -1.15 -5.37 22.13
CA ARG A 89 -0.70 -5.00 20.77
C ARG A 89 -1.58 -3.91 20.18
N ASN A 90 -1.01 -2.94 19.47
CA ASN A 90 -1.82 -1.93 18.76
C ASN A 90 -2.72 -2.57 17.69
N ALA A 91 -2.23 -3.59 16.98
CA ALA A 91 -3.02 -4.36 16.02
C ALA A 91 -4.26 -5.04 16.65
N GLU A 92 -4.17 -5.47 17.92
CA GLU A 92 -5.30 -6.08 18.62
C GLU A 92 -6.37 -5.03 18.97
N VAL A 93 -5.95 -3.85 19.40
CA VAL A 93 -6.87 -2.72 19.62
C VAL A 93 -7.54 -2.30 18.32
N ALA A 94 -6.80 -2.23 17.23
CA ALA A 94 -7.33 -1.95 15.90
C ALA A 94 -8.38 -2.97 15.47
N PHE A 95 -8.09 -4.26 15.66
CA PHE A 95 -9.00 -5.35 15.35
C PHE A 95 -10.31 -5.25 16.13
N ILE A 96 -10.23 -4.98 17.43
CA ILE A 96 -11.42 -4.81 18.28
C ILE A 96 -12.26 -3.62 17.80
N HIS A 97 -11.65 -2.51 17.39
CA HIS A 97 -12.40 -1.37 16.88
C HIS A 97 -12.94 -1.60 15.46
N GLU A 98 -12.26 -2.40 14.63
CA GLU A 98 -12.74 -2.75 13.29
C GLU A 98 -13.98 -3.65 13.36
N TYR A 99 -13.91 -4.74 14.12
CA TYR A 99 -14.95 -5.79 14.14
C TYR A 99 -15.88 -5.75 15.36
N GLY A 100 -15.56 -4.95 16.37
CA GLY A 100 -16.27 -4.90 17.63
C GLY A 100 -15.92 -6.05 18.57
N ALA A 101 -16.39 -5.95 19.81
CA ALA A 101 -16.38 -7.01 20.80
C ALA A 101 -17.72 -7.02 21.57
N PRO A 102 -18.76 -7.68 21.02
CA PRO A 102 -20.12 -7.60 21.58
C PRO A 102 -20.23 -8.07 23.03
N LYS A 103 -19.48 -9.12 23.41
CA LYS A 103 -19.43 -9.62 24.80
C LYS A 103 -18.85 -8.61 25.79
N ARG A 104 -18.18 -7.57 25.30
CA ARG A 104 -17.60 -6.46 26.09
C ARG A 104 -18.32 -5.14 25.84
N GLY A 105 -19.45 -5.14 25.11
CA GLY A 105 -20.22 -3.94 24.79
C GLY A 105 -19.51 -2.97 23.84
N ILE A 106 -18.51 -3.42 23.09
CA ILE A 106 -17.76 -2.57 22.15
C ILE A 106 -18.36 -2.74 20.75
N PRO A 107 -18.98 -1.71 20.16
CA PRO A 107 -19.50 -1.79 18.79
C PRO A 107 -18.36 -1.75 17.75
N ALA A 108 -18.58 -2.38 16.60
CA ALA A 108 -17.71 -2.28 15.45
C ALA A 108 -17.77 -0.86 14.85
N LYS A 109 -16.61 -0.28 14.53
CA LYS A 109 -16.51 1.03 13.86
C LYS A 109 -16.22 0.89 12.37
N ALA A 110 -15.70 -0.26 11.93
CA ALA A 110 -15.29 -0.50 10.53
C ALA A 110 -14.35 0.59 9.97
N TRP A 111 -13.50 1.16 10.83
CA TRP A 111 -12.70 2.34 10.53
C TRP A 111 -11.59 2.08 9.51
N ILE A 112 -11.01 0.87 9.47
CA ILE A 112 -10.00 0.49 8.47
C ILE A 112 -10.69 0.23 7.14
N ARG A 113 -11.81 -0.53 7.14
CA ARG A 113 -12.60 -0.79 5.92
C ARG A 113 -12.99 0.51 5.25
N GLN A 114 -13.57 1.44 6.00
CA GLN A 114 -13.97 2.75 5.49
C GLN A 114 -12.77 3.53 4.92
N ALA A 115 -11.61 3.50 5.59
CA ALA A 115 -10.42 4.19 5.12
C ALA A 115 -9.93 3.63 3.77
N VAL A 116 -9.85 2.30 3.64
CA VAL A 116 -9.41 1.61 2.42
C VAL A 116 -10.39 1.85 1.27
N GLU A 117 -11.70 1.72 1.52
CA GLU A 117 -12.72 1.96 0.50
C GLU A 117 -12.67 3.40 -0.02
N THR A 118 -12.59 4.38 0.90
CA THR A 118 -12.57 5.80 0.55
C THR A 118 -11.29 6.22 -0.17
N SER A 119 -10.15 5.57 0.12
CA SER A 119 -8.84 5.92 -0.46
C SER A 119 -8.43 5.06 -1.65
N SER A 120 -9.30 4.15 -2.11
CA SER A 120 -9.00 3.18 -3.16
C SER A 120 -8.55 3.82 -4.48
N GLU A 121 -9.23 4.87 -4.93
CA GLU A 121 -8.88 5.60 -6.15
C GLU A 121 -7.53 6.30 -6.01
N GLN A 122 -7.28 7.00 -4.90
CA GLN A 122 -6.00 7.69 -4.67
C GLN A 122 -4.85 6.70 -4.52
N THR A 123 -5.10 5.54 -3.91
CA THR A 123 -4.12 4.45 -3.80
C THR A 123 -3.74 3.94 -5.19
N THR A 124 -4.72 3.74 -6.07
CA THR A 124 -4.47 3.34 -7.46
C THR A 124 -3.70 4.40 -8.23
N ALA A 125 -4.08 5.67 -8.06
CA ALA A 125 -3.40 6.80 -8.71
C ALA A 125 -1.93 6.93 -8.27
N ALA A 126 -1.63 6.75 -6.98
CA ALA A 126 -0.26 6.83 -6.45
C ALA A 126 0.66 5.76 -7.07
N ALA A 127 0.16 4.53 -7.24
CA ALA A 127 0.92 3.48 -7.93
C ALA A 127 1.12 3.80 -9.41
N ALA A 128 0.07 4.31 -10.07
CA ALA A 128 0.12 4.68 -11.48
C ALA A 128 1.12 5.82 -11.73
N GLU A 129 1.25 6.77 -10.81
CA GLU A 129 2.23 7.84 -10.91
C GLU A 129 3.67 7.30 -10.91
N VAL A 130 4.01 6.40 -9.99
CA VAL A 130 5.34 5.74 -9.96
C VAL A 130 5.57 4.96 -11.25
N TYR A 131 4.58 4.22 -11.72
CA TYR A 131 4.69 3.48 -12.97
C TYR A 131 4.89 4.39 -14.18
N ASN A 132 4.17 5.50 -14.26
CA ASN A 132 4.35 6.50 -15.33
C ASN A 132 5.74 7.15 -15.26
N GLN A 133 6.28 7.42 -14.08
CA GLN A 133 7.65 7.92 -13.92
C GLN A 133 8.67 6.90 -14.43
N PHE A 134 8.47 5.61 -14.14
CA PHE A 134 9.28 4.53 -14.69
C PHE A 134 9.23 4.49 -16.22
N LEU A 135 8.03 4.53 -16.82
CA LEU A 135 7.88 4.56 -18.28
C LEU A 135 8.58 5.77 -18.92
N ASN A 136 8.36 6.96 -18.36
CA ASN A 136 9.02 8.18 -18.82
C ASN A 136 10.55 8.09 -18.74
N SER A 137 11.10 7.45 -17.70
CA SER A 137 12.55 7.25 -17.55
C SER A 137 13.15 6.34 -18.63
N ARG A 138 12.31 5.54 -19.29
CA ARG A 138 12.65 4.65 -20.41
C ARG A 138 12.30 5.26 -21.77
N ASN A 139 11.81 6.49 -21.82
CA ASN A 139 11.25 7.12 -23.03
C ASN A 139 10.06 6.36 -23.64
N LEU A 140 9.25 5.73 -22.79
CA LEU A 140 8.02 4.99 -23.15
C LEU A 140 6.75 5.75 -22.70
#